data_AF-A0A7S1HFT2-F1
#
_entry.id   AF-A0A7S1HFT2-F1
#
_cell.length_a   1.000
_cell.length_b   1.000
_cell.length_c   1.000
_cell.angle_alpha   90.00
_cell.angle_beta   90.00
_cell.angle_gamma   90.00
#
_symmetry.space_group_name_H-M   'P 1'
#
loop_
_entity.id
_entity.type
_entity.pdbx_description
1 polymer ?
#
loop_
_entity_poly.entity_id
_entity_poly.type
_entity_poly.pdbx_seq_one_letter_code
_entity_poly.pdbx_strand_id
1 'polypeptide(L)'
;AGRGGLTRKLLLPLLLLALALGLSGCGAIGHWSQAAGGHLGILRGARPVPEVLADPATPPDLAERLRLSQQMRDFASQRLALPDNNSYRRYADLHRSAAVWNVVAAPAFSLDLKTWCYPVMGCAGYQGWFEADEAQRQAEGLKAEGWEVQVQAIPAYSSL
;
A
#
# COMPACT_ATOMS: atom_id res chain seq x y z
N ALA A 1 26.61 -37.78 -37.14
CA ALA A 1 26.33 -36.32 -37.16
C ALA A 1 24.84 -36.11 -36.91
N GLY A 2 24.42 -35.24 -35.96
CA GLY A 2 22.99 -34.89 -35.86
C GLY A 2 22.45 -34.29 -34.55
N ARG A 3 23.13 -34.42 -33.41
CA ARG A 3 22.55 -33.99 -32.11
C ARG A 3 22.69 -32.49 -31.76
N GLY A 4 23.53 -31.73 -32.47
CA GLY A 4 23.82 -30.32 -32.16
C GLY A 4 22.79 -29.30 -32.66
N GLY A 5 21.86 -29.69 -33.53
CA GLY A 5 20.86 -28.79 -34.12
C GLY A 5 19.57 -28.65 -33.31
N LEU A 6 19.21 -29.66 -32.52
CA LEU A 6 17.91 -29.71 -31.82
C LEU A 6 17.93 -28.90 -30.51
N THR A 7 19.04 -28.94 -29.78
CA THR A 7 19.24 -28.16 -28.54
C THR A 7 19.28 -26.66 -28.80
N ARG A 8 19.92 -26.21 -29.88
CA ARG A 8 19.98 -24.79 -30.27
C ARG A 8 18.63 -24.24 -30.77
N LYS A 9 17.78 -25.10 -31.37
CA LYS A 9 16.43 -24.75 -31.83
C LYS A 9 15.40 -24.65 -30.69
N LEU A 10 15.64 -25.34 -29.56
CA LEU A 10 14.80 -25.26 -28.36
C LEU A 10 15.23 -24.16 -27.38
N LEU A 11 16.51 -23.76 -27.38
CA LEU A 11 17.03 -22.68 -26.52
C LEU A 11 16.46 -21.31 -26.86
N LEU A 12 16.30 -20.98 -28.14
CA LEU A 12 15.77 -19.69 -28.59
C LEU A 12 14.30 -19.45 -28.18
N PRO A 13 13.35 -20.40 -28.37
CA PRO A 13 11.99 -20.22 -27.89
C PRO A 13 11.90 -20.23 -26.35
N LEU A 14 12.77 -20.98 -25.65
CA LEU A 14 12.84 -20.93 -24.18
C LEU A 14 13.30 -19.57 -23.67
N LEU A 15 14.31 -18.97 -24.33
CA LEU A 15 14.83 -17.64 -24.00
C LEU A 15 13.78 -16.55 -24.30
N LEU A 16 13.08 -16.64 -25.43
CA LEU A 16 11.99 -15.72 -25.78
C LEU A 16 10.81 -15.85 -24.81
N LEU A 17 10.47 -17.07 -24.38
CA LEU A 17 9.44 -17.30 -23.37
C LEU A 17 9.86 -16.75 -22.00
N ALA A 18 11.11 -16.95 -21.59
CA ALA A 18 11.65 -16.37 -20.36
C ALA A 18 11.68 -14.83 -20.42
N LEU A 19 12.01 -14.25 -21.57
CA LEU A 19 11.99 -12.79 -21.77
C LEU A 19 10.57 -12.23 -21.75
N ALA A 20 9.60 -12.92 -22.37
CA ALA A 20 8.18 -12.55 -22.35
C ALA A 20 7.58 -12.64 -20.93
N LEU A 21 7.97 -13.66 -20.16
CA LEU A 21 7.63 -13.80 -18.73
C LEU A 21 8.32 -12.73 -17.87
N GLY A 22 9.55 -12.34 -18.19
CA GLY A 22 10.27 -11.27 -17.51
C GLY A 22 9.63 -9.89 -17.73
N LEU A 23 9.16 -9.60 -18.94
CA LEU A 23 8.52 -8.34 -19.30
C LEU A 23 7.14 -8.16 -18.64
N SER A 24 6.39 -9.25 -18.45
CA SER A 24 5.07 -9.22 -17.77
C SER A 24 5.18 -9.04 -16.25
N GLY A 25 6.36 -9.23 -15.67
CA GLY A 25 6.63 -8.98 -14.24
C GLY A 25 7.03 -7.54 -13.90
N CYS A 26 7.47 -6.73 -14.87
CA CYS A 26 8.04 -5.40 -14.57
C CYS A 26 7.04 -4.45 -13.87
N GLY A 27 5.77 -4.46 -14.30
CA GLY A 27 4.73 -3.64 -13.66
C GLY A 27 4.44 -4.06 -12.22
N ALA A 28 4.38 -5.37 -11.97
CA ALA A 28 4.23 -5.90 -10.63
C ALA A 28 5.44 -5.52 -9.76
N ILE A 29 6.67 -5.72 -10.24
CA ILE A 29 7.90 -5.39 -9.51
C ILE A 29 7.94 -3.91 -9.11
N GLY A 30 7.52 -3.00 -9.99
CA GLY A 30 7.40 -1.58 -9.67
C GLY A 30 6.40 -1.30 -8.55
N HIS A 31 5.21 -1.90 -8.62
CA HIS A 31 4.21 -1.78 -7.57
C HIS A 31 4.69 -2.32 -6.22
N TRP A 32 5.38 -3.47 -6.21
CA TRP A 32 5.91 -4.06 -4.97
C TRP A 32 7.04 -3.25 -4.37
N SER A 33 7.94 -2.69 -5.19
CA SER A 33 9.08 -1.91 -4.70
C SER A 33 8.63 -0.61 -4.04
N GLN A 34 7.69 0.12 -4.64
CA GLN A 34 7.11 1.32 -4.03
C GLN A 34 6.29 0.98 -2.79
N ALA A 35 5.56 -0.14 -2.79
CA ALA A 35 4.79 -0.58 -1.62
C ALA A 35 5.70 -0.90 -0.41
N ALA A 36 6.78 -1.64 -0.65
CA ALA A 36 7.78 -1.95 0.38
C ALA A 36 8.50 -0.68 0.87
N GLY A 37 8.90 0.20 -0.05
CA GLY A 37 9.55 1.46 0.28
C GLY A 37 8.66 2.37 1.14
N GLY A 38 7.40 2.56 0.73
CA GLY A 38 6.43 3.37 1.45
C GLY A 38 6.07 2.81 2.82
N HIS A 39 5.86 1.49 2.92
CA HIS A 39 5.61 0.82 4.21
C HIS A 39 6.79 1.01 5.18
N LEU A 40 8.01 0.74 4.72
CA LEU A 40 9.22 0.92 5.54
C LEU A 40 9.44 2.39 5.91
N GLY A 41 9.10 3.33 5.02
CA GLY A 41 9.15 4.77 5.32
C GLY A 41 8.27 5.14 6.51
N ILE A 42 7.01 4.69 6.51
CA ILE A 42 6.08 4.92 7.64
C ILE A 42 6.61 4.28 8.92
N LEU A 43 7.06 3.01 8.85
CA LEU A 43 7.55 2.30 10.04
C LEU A 43 8.78 2.97 10.65
N ARG A 44 9.71 3.47 9.84
CA ARG A 44 10.90 4.19 10.32
C ARG A 44 10.56 5.56 10.91
N GLY A 45 9.58 6.26 10.34
CA GLY A 45 9.13 7.57 10.84
C GLY A 45 8.24 7.50 12.07
N ALA A 46 7.63 6.34 12.35
CA ALA A 46 6.72 6.18 13.47
C ALA A 46 7.44 6.21 14.82
N ARG A 47 7.08 7.16 15.69
CA ARG A 47 7.60 7.31 17.06
C ARG A 47 6.47 7.14 18.09
N PRO A 48 6.74 6.64 19.31
CA PRO A 48 5.76 6.65 20.40
C PRO A 48 5.21 8.05 20.66
N VAL A 49 3.90 8.17 20.83
CA VAL A 49 3.26 9.47 21.10
C VAL A 49 3.83 10.18 22.34
N PRO A 50 4.16 9.50 23.46
CA PRO A 50 4.79 10.16 24.60
C PRO A 50 6.13 10.85 24.26
N GLU A 51 6.95 10.25 23.38
CA GLU A 51 8.22 10.84 22.94
C GLU A 51 8.00 12.08 22.05
N VAL A 52 6.96 12.05 21.21
CA VAL A 52 6.57 13.19 20.38
C VAL A 52 6.07 14.33 21.26
N LEU A 53 5.26 14.03 22.29
CA LEU A 53 4.74 15.03 23.22
C LEU A 53 5.81 15.63 24.14
N ALA A 54 6.91 14.93 24.37
CA ALA A 54 8.05 15.41 25.16
C ALA A 54 8.99 16.33 24.36
N ASP A 55 8.88 16.33 23.02
CA ASP A 55 9.70 17.15 22.14
C ASP A 55 9.20 18.61 22.12
N PRO A 56 10.01 19.60 22.55
CA PRO A 56 9.60 21.01 22.56
C PRO A 56 9.41 21.60 21.16
N ALA A 57 9.90 20.94 20.11
CA ALA A 57 9.67 21.35 18.72
C ALA A 57 8.31 20.91 18.18
N THR A 58 7.54 20.08 18.90
CA THR A 58 6.24 19.61 18.45
C THR A 58 5.23 20.77 18.39
N PRO A 59 4.58 21.00 17.22
CA PRO A 59 3.57 22.04 17.08
C PRO A 59 2.44 21.91 18.12
N PRO A 60 1.97 23.02 18.73
CA PRO A 60 0.96 22.96 19.79
C PRO A 60 -0.35 22.28 19.38
N ASP A 61 -0.79 22.50 18.14
CA ASP A 61 -2.00 21.91 17.58
C ASP A 61 -1.86 20.39 17.37
N LEU A 62 -0.69 19.93 16.93
CA LEU A 62 -0.36 18.51 16.86
C LEU A 62 -0.35 17.89 18.25
N ALA A 63 0.30 18.54 19.22
CA ALA A 63 0.36 18.05 20.59
C ALA A 63 -1.04 17.89 21.22
N GLU A 64 -1.94 18.83 20.97
CA GLU A 64 -3.33 18.75 21.44
C GLU A 64 -4.09 17.58 20.83
N ARG A 65 -4.01 17.41 19.51
CA ARG A 65 -4.63 16.28 18.80
C ARG A 65 -4.10 14.93 19.28
N LEU A 66 -2.79 14.84 19.54
CA LEU A 66 -2.16 13.63 20.06
C LEU A 66 -2.60 13.32 21.51
N ARG A 67 -2.70 14.33 22.38
CA ARG A 67 -3.24 14.13 23.74
C ARG A 67 -4.67 13.64 23.70
N LEU A 68 -5.51 14.25 22.86
CA LEU A 68 -6.91 13.86 22.70
C LEU A 68 -7.02 12.41 22.19
N SER A 69 -6.20 12.02 21.20
CA SER A 69 -6.23 10.64 20.70
C SER A 69 -5.83 9.62 21.75
N GLN A 70 -4.86 9.93 22.62
CA GLN A 70 -4.49 9.05 23.74
C GLN A 70 -5.63 8.92 24.76
N GLN A 71 -6.29 10.01 25.12
CA GLN A 71 -7.43 9.97 26.05
C GLN A 71 -8.58 9.13 25.49
N MET A 72 -8.91 9.30 24.22
CA MET A 72 -9.92 8.48 23.54
C MET A 72 -9.53 6.99 23.54
N ARG A 73 -8.26 6.69 23.28
CA ARG A 73 -7.73 5.33 23.26
C ARG A 73 -7.79 4.67 24.63
N ASP A 74 -7.41 5.38 25.68
CA ASP A 74 -7.46 4.92 27.06
C ASP A 74 -8.91 4.68 27.52
N PHE A 75 -9.83 5.59 27.18
CA PHE A 75 -11.25 5.41 27.45
C PHE A 75 -11.81 4.17 26.74
N ALA A 76 -11.49 3.98 25.46
CA ALA A 76 -11.93 2.82 24.69
C ALA A 76 -11.53 1.49 25.34
N SER A 77 -10.28 1.38 25.82
CA SER A 77 -9.83 0.14 26.47
C SER A 77 -10.33 0.00 27.92
N GLN A 78 -10.27 1.06 28.72
CA GLN A 78 -10.62 0.97 30.14
C GLN A 78 -12.13 0.95 30.40
N ARG A 79 -12.94 1.56 29.52
CA ARG A 79 -14.38 1.79 29.74
C ARG A 79 -15.28 1.06 28.76
N LEU A 80 -14.82 0.83 27.53
CA LEU A 80 -15.60 0.14 26.50
C LEU A 80 -15.13 -1.30 26.25
N ALA A 81 -14.16 -1.79 27.03
CA ALA A 81 -13.59 -3.13 26.91
C ALA A 81 -13.03 -3.47 25.51
N LEU A 82 -12.61 -2.45 24.75
CA LEU A 82 -11.90 -2.67 23.49
C LEU A 82 -10.46 -3.16 23.75
N PRO A 83 -9.89 -4.01 22.88
CA PRO A 83 -8.56 -4.58 23.09
C PRO A 83 -7.51 -3.51 23.34
N ASP A 84 -6.62 -3.69 24.33
CA ASP A 84 -5.50 -2.78 24.59
C ASP A 84 -4.28 -3.15 23.74
N ASN A 85 -4.33 -2.80 22.46
CA ASN A 85 -3.24 -2.96 21.49
C ASN A 85 -2.54 -1.63 21.17
N ASN A 86 -1.51 -1.70 20.33
CA ASN A 86 -0.67 -0.57 19.92
C ASN A 86 -1.34 0.41 18.94
N SER A 87 -2.60 0.21 18.56
CA SER A 87 -3.30 1.12 17.64
C SER A 87 -3.35 2.54 18.22
N TYR A 88 -3.03 3.53 17.39
CA TYR A 88 -3.01 4.95 17.75
C TYR A 88 -2.00 5.34 18.85
N ARG A 89 -1.06 4.45 19.23
CA ARG A 89 -0.01 4.75 20.23
C ARG A 89 1.27 5.32 19.63
N ARG A 90 1.35 5.38 18.30
CA ARG A 90 2.50 5.88 17.55
C ARG A 90 2.05 6.92 16.54
N TYR A 91 2.94 7.87 16.26
CA TYR A 91 2.74 8.94 15.28
C TYR A 91 3.91 8.94 14.29
N ALA A 92 3.60 9.07 13.01
CA ALA A 92 4.59 9.30 11.95
C ALA A 92 4.19 10.60 11.23
N ASP A 93 5.11 11.55 11.14
CA ASP A 93 4.95 12.66 10.20
C ASP A 93 5.22 12.14 8.79
N LEU A 94 4.18 12.13 7.97
CA LEU A 94 4.25 11.55 6.63
C LEU A 94 4.86 12.52 5.61
N HIS A 95 4.88 13.82 5.93
CA HIS A 95 5.22 14.90 4.98
C HIS A 95 4.43 14.84 3.66
N ARG A 96 3.22 14.28 3.71
CA ARG A 96 2.28 14.15 2.59
C ARG A 96 0.84 14.03 3.12
N SER A 97 -0.13 14.23 2.24
CA SER A 97 -1.56 14.34 2.62
C SER A 97 -2.25 13.03 2.95
N ALA A 98 -1.66 11.88 2.59
CA ALA A 98 -2.24 10.55 2.83
C ALA A 98 -1.17 9.53 3.18
N ALA A 99 -1.54 8.51 3.95
CA ALA A 99 -0.63 7.41 4.22
C ALA A 99 -0.45 6.50 3.01
N VAL A 100 -1.55 6.26 2.28
CA VAL A 100 -1.62 5.46 1.05
C VAL A 100 -2.79 5.96 0.19
N TRP A 101 -2.68 5.80 -1.12
CA TRP A 101 -3.76 6.02 -2.09
C TRP A 101 -4.28 4.67 -2.58
N ASN A 102 -5.53 4.36 -2.26
CA ASN A 102 -6.16 3.12 -2.69
C ASN A 102 -6.87 3.33 -4.03
N VAL A 103 -6.49 2.53 -5.02
CA VAL A 103 -7.23 2.40 -6.28
C VAL A 103 -8.27 1.30 -6.11
N VAL A 104 -9.53 1.65 -6.38
CA VAL A 104 -10.68 0.75 -6.38
C VAL A 104 -11.30 0.80 -7.77
N ALA A 105 -11.66 -0.35 -8.33
CA ALA A 105 -12.25 -0.43 -9.66
C ALA A 105 -13.40 -1.45 -9.68
N ALA A 106 -14.46 -1.17 -10.45
CA ALA A 106 -15.59 -2.08 -10.68
C ALA A 106 -16.10 -1.92 -12.13
N PRO A 107 -16.80 -2.92 -12.70
CA PRO A 107 -17.53 -2.73 -13.95
C PRO A 107 -18.62 -1.67 -13.79
N ALA A 108 -19.01 -1.04 -14.89
CA ALA A 108 -20.09 -0.05 -14.87
C ALA A 108 -21.38 -0.63 -14.28
N PHE A 109 -22.00 0.12 -13.36
CA PHE A 109 -23.23 -0.27 -12.66
C PHE A 109 -23.11 -1.56 -11.82
N SER A 110 -21.91 -1.89 -11.36
CA SER A 110 -21.65 -3.05 -10.50
C SER A 110 -21.03 -2.64 -9.16
N LEU A 111 -21.25 -3.48 -8.15
CA LEU A 111 -20.57 -3.42 -6.85
C LEU A 111 -19.47 -4.48 -6.72
N ASP A 112 -19.28 -5.30 -7.75
CA ASP A 112 -18.25 -6.34 -7.78
C ASP A 112 -16.89 -5.71 -8.09
N LEU A 113 -16.08 -5.56 -7.05
CA LEU A 113 -14.76 -4.94 -7.16
C LEU A 113 -13.79 -5.84 -7.92
N LYS A 114 -12.96 -5.22 -8.76
CA LYS A 114 -11.72 -5.81 -9.25
C LYS A 114 -10.89 -6.23 -8.03
N THR A 115 -10.38 -7.46 -8.06
CA THR A 115 -9.56 -8.01 -6.99
C THR A 115 -8.10 -8.09 -7.41
N TRP A 116 -7.22 -7.76 -6.48
CA TRP A 116 -5.78 -7.94 -6.59
C TRP A 116 -5.34 -8.94 -5.55
N CYS A 117 -4.56 -9.94 -5.96
CA CYS A 117 -4.12 -11.02 -5.09
C CYS A 117 -2.63 -10.89 -4.75
N TYR A 118 -2.32 -11.06 -3.48
CA TYR A 118 -1.01 -10.92 -2.88
C TYR A 118 -0.60 -12.28 -2.28
N PRO A 119 0.66 -12.73 -2.43
CA PRO A 119 1.07 -14.08 -2.02
C PRO A 119 0.81 -14.43 -0.55
N VAL A 120 0.91 -13.44 0.35
CA VAL A 120 0.76 -13.63 1.81
C VAL A 120 -0.59 -13.13 2.32
N MET A 121 -1.07 -11.99 1.81
CA MET A 121 -2.24 -11.29 2.36
C MET A 121 -3.58 -11.73 1.73
N GLY A 122 -3.55 -12.64 0.75
CA GLY A 122 -4.75 -13.03 0.01
C GLY A 122 -5.16 -11.96 -1.00
N CYS A 123 -6.45 -11.85 -1.31
CA CYS A 123 -6.96 -10.91 -2.30
C CYS A 123 -7.71 -9.74 -1.65
N ALA A 124 -7.57 -8.55 -2.22
CA ALA A 124 -8.26 -7.34 -1.77
C ALA A 124 -8.99 -6.67 -2.95
N GLY A 125 -10.14 -6.05 -2.67
CA GLY A 125 -10.91 -5.24 -3.63
C GLY A 125 -10.32 -3.84 -3.89
N TYR A 126 -9.08 -3.61 -3.48
CA TYR A 126 -8.34 -2.38 -3.71
C TYR A 126 -6.85 -2.69 -3.88
N GLN A 127 -6.13 -1.78 -4.54
CA GLN A 127 -4.68 -1.80 -4.63
C GLN A 127 -4.12 -0.50 -4.06
N GLY A 128 -3.28 -0.62 -3.03
CA GLY A 128 -2.64 0.52 -2.37
C GLY A 128 -1.38 0.98 -3.09
N TRP A 129 -1.23 2.30 -3.21
CA TRP A 129 -0.08 3.00 -3.80
C TRP A 129 0.42 4.07 -2.82
N PHE A 130 1.72 4.11 -2.58
CA PHE A 130 2.34 5.08 -1.67
C PHE A 130 2.74 6.39 -2.35
N GLU A 131 2.64 6.42 -3.67
CA GLU A 131 2.88 7.57 -4.52
C GLU A 131 1.60 7.93 -5.29
N ALA A 132 1.11 9.16 -5.11
CA ALA A 132 -0.18 9.59 -5.65
C ALA A 132 -0.23 9.54 -7.18
N ASP A 133 0.84 9.96 -7.84
CA ASP A 133 0.93 9.97 -9.30
C ASP A 133 0.89 8.56 -9.88
N GLU A 134 1.43 7.56 -9.18
CA GLU A 134 1.39 6.17 -9.61
C GLU A 134 -0.01 5.59 -9.46
N ALA A 135 -0.70 5.91 -8.36
CA ALA A 135 -2.10 5.57 -8.15
C ALA A 135 -2.96 6.13 -9.29
N GLN A 136 -2.73 7.38 -9.69
CA GLN A 136 -3.46 8.02 -10.77
C GLN A 136 -3.17 7.35 -12.13
N ARG A 137 -1.89 7.04 -12.43
CA ARG A 137 -1.54 6.32 -13.67
C ARG A 137 -2.20 4.94 -13.73
N GLN A 138 -2.21 4.21 -12.62
CA GLN A 138 -2.92 2.93 -12.53
C GLN A 138 -4.43 3.10 -12.77
N ALA A 139 -5.02 4.17 -12.22
CA ALA A 139 -6.42 4.45 -12.41
C ALA A 139 -6.77 4.78 -13.87
N GLU A 140 -5.96 5.60 -14.55
CA GLU A 140 -6.16 5.90 -15.97
C GLU A 140 -6.01 4.66 -16.86
N GLY A 141 -5.05 3.77 -16.55
CA GLY A 141 -4.92 2.48 -17.24
C GLY A 141 -6.19 1.63 -17.14
N LEU A 142 -6.75 1.51 -15.93
CA LEU A 142 -7.98 0.76 -15.69
C LEU A 142 -9.21 1.41 -16.35
N LYS A 143 -9.29 2.74 -16.39
CA LYS A 143 -10.35 3.44 -17.13
C LYS A 143 -10.27 3.13 -18.63
N ALA A 144 -9.07 3.10 -19.20
CA ALA A 144 -8.86 2.74 -20.60
C ALA A 144 -9.26 1.28 -20.91
N GLU A 145 -9.19 0.40 -19.90
CA GLU A 145 -9.70 -0.98 -19.96
C GLU A 145 -11.23 -1.08 -19.77
N GLY A 146 -11.93 0.04 -19.49
CA GLY A 146 -13.39 0.10 -19.36
C GLY A 146 -13.92 -0.03 -17.93
N TRP A 147 -13.07 0.10 -16.91
CA TRP A 147 -13.49 0.07 -15.50
C TRP A 147 -13.96 1.44 -15.01
N GLU A 148 -14.92 1.46 -14.07
CA GLU A 148 -15.20 2.62 -13.22
C GLU A 148 -14.22 2.62 -12.05
N VAL A 149 -13.43 3.69 -11.90
CA VAL A 149 -12.28 3.71 -10.99
C VAL A 149 -12.33 4.91 -10.05
N GLN A 150 -11.98 4.68 -8.79
CA GLN A 150 -11.79 5.72 -7.78
C GLN A 150 -10.41 5.60 -7.13
N VAL A 151 -9.76 6.75 -6.91
CA VAL A 151 -8.52 6.87 -6.13
C VAL A 151 -8.87 7.52 -4.79
N GLN A 152 -8.66 6.81 -3.70
CA GLN A 152 -9.02 7.25 -2.36
C GLN A 152 -7.76 7.54 -1.54
N ALA A 153 -7.62 8.77 -1.06
CA ALA A 153 -6.58 9.15 -0.11
C ALA A 153 -6.93 8.60 1.28
N ILE A 154 -6.11 7.70 1.81
CA ILE A 154 -6.35 7.04 3.11
C ILE A 154 -5.51 7.74 4.19
N PRO A 155 -6.14 8.33 5.22
CA PRO A 155 -5.44 9.14 6.23
C PRO A 155 -4.77 8.31 7.33
N ALA A 156 -5.18 7.05 7.51
CA ALA A 156 -4.69 6.18 8.58
C ALA A 156 -4.04 4.91 8.00
N TYR A 157 -2.96 4.46 8.65
CA TYR A 157 -2.23 3.26 8.27
C TYR A 157 -2.10 2.33 9.47
N SER A 158 -2.55 1.09 9.30
CA SER A 158 -2.43 0.04 10.31
C SER A 158 -1.51 -1.05 9.79
N SER A 159 -0.55 -1.46 10.62
CA SER A 159 0.45 -2.48 10.30
C SER A 159 0.15 -3.85 10.90
N LEU A 160 -1.09 -4.08 11.34
CA LEU A 160 -1.58 -5.16 12.23
C LEU A 160 -1.37 -4.86 13.73
#